data_AF-A0A1F3CJ77-F1
#
_entry.id   AF-A0A1F3CJ77-F1
#
_cell.length_a   1.000
_cell.length_b   1.000
_cell.length_c   1.000
_cell.angle_alpha   90.00
_cell.angle_beta   90.00
_cell.angle_gamma   90.00
#
_symmetry.space_group_name_H-M   'P 1'
#
loop_
_entity.id
_entity.type
_entity.pdbx_description
1 polymer ?
#
loop_
_entity_poly.entity_id
_entity_poly.type
_entity_poly.pdbx_seq_one_letter_code
_entity_poly.pdbx_strand_id
1 'polypeptide(L)' 'MEIDESITKKTNKCSKEHNCLLEKDFVYCKVERCINSEILFLDSKEQLSCNYQLAFGNCQICRCPVRIEIFNKYNI' A
#
# COMPACT_ATOMS: atom_id res chain seq x y z
N MET A 1 -9.04 10.77 -2.32
CA MET A 1 -7.70 11.04 -2.91
C MET A 1 -7.78 10.86 -4.42
N GLU A 2 -6.94 11.55 -5.19
CA GLU A 2 -6.93 11.38 -6.66
C GLU A 2 -5.78 10.46 -7.09
N ILE A 3 -6.13 9.33 -7.71
CA ILE A 3 -5.21 8.28 -8.18
C ILE A 3 -5.62 7.91 -9.61
N ASP A 4 -4.63 7.68 -10.47
CA ASP A 4 -4.87 7.33 -11.88
C ASP A 4 -5.64 6.01 -11.99
N GLU A 5 -6.64 5.98 -12.87
CA GLU A 5 -7.52 4.82 -13.05
C GLU A 5 -6.76 3.57 -13.54
N SER A 6 -5.63 3.74 -14.24
CA SER A 6 -4.78 2.61 -14.64
C SER A 6 -4.14 1.93 -13.42
N ILE A 7 -3.88 2.66 -12.33
CA ILE A 7 -3.29 2.12 -11.10
C ILE A 7 -4.34 1.36 -10.29
N THR A 8 -5.58 1.86 -10.23
CA THR A 8 -6.69 1.13 -9.59
C THR A 8 -6.97 -0.17 -10.35
N LYS A 9 -7.00 -0.14 -11.70
CA LYS A 9 -7.14 -1.33 -12.55
C LYS A 9 -6.02 -2.37 -12.37
N LYS A 10 -4.77 -1.93 -12.16
CA LYS A 10 -3.63 -2.83 -11.84
C LYS A 10 -3.75 -3.45 -10.44
N THR A 11 -4.55 -2.87 -9.56
CA THR A 11 -4.71 -3.30 -8.16
C THR A 11 -5.86 -4.31 -8.00
N ASN A 12 -5.94 -5.28 -8.91
CA ASN A 12 -7.04 -6.23 -9.07
C ASN A 12 -7.13 -7.37 -8.02
N LYS A 13 -6.18 -7.48 -7.09
CA LYS A 13 -6.19 -8.48 -6.00
C LYS A 13 -6.60 -7.87 -4.65
N CYS A 14 -7.07 -6.63 -4.63
CA CYS A 14 -7.42 -5.95 -3.39
C CYS A 14 -8.70 -6.54 -2.79
N SER A 15 -8.58 -7.22 -1.65
CA SER A 15 -9.72 -7.76 -0.91
C SER A 15 -10.51 -6.71 -0.11
N LYS A 16 -10.03 -5.46 -0.11
CA LYS A 16 -10.63 -4.33 0.63
C LYS A 16 -11.26 -3.29 -0.31
N GLU A 17 -11.54 -3.65 -1.56
CA GLU A 17 -12.27 -2.82 -2.53
C GLU A 17 -11.76 -1.37 -2.68
N HIS A 18 -10.44 -1.17 -2.51
CA HIS A 18 -9.81 0.16 -2.51
C HIS A 18 -10.35 1.13 -1.43
N ASN A 19 -10.81 0.66 -0.27
CA ASN A 19 -11.28 1.50 0.84
C ASN A 19 -10.29 2.61 1.25
N CYS A 20 -8.98 2.39 1.04
CA CYS A 20 -7.93 3.39 1.24
C CYS A 20 -8.06 4.65 0.38
N LEU A 21 -8.92 4.66 -0.65
CA LEU A 21 -9.22 5.83 -1.46
C LEU A 21 -10.52 6.52 -1.06
N LEU A 22 -11.42 5.78 -0.39
CA LEU A 22 -12.80 6.16 -0.12
C LEU A 22 -12.99 6.69 1.30
N GLU A 23 -12.36 6.03 2.27
CA GLU A 23 -12.51 6.35 3.69
C GLU A 23 -11.53 7.44 4.11
N LYS A 24 -12.05 8.53 4.68
CA LYS A 24 -11.22 9.63 5.21
C LYS A 24 -10.33 9.19 6.37
N ASP A 25 -10.82 8.27 7.19
CA ASP A 25 -10.15 7.79 8.40
C ASP A 25 -9.50 6.41 8.19
N PHE A 26 -9.19 6.05 6.95
CA PHE A 26 -8.53 4.80 6.64
C PHE A 26 -7.16 4.73 7.32
N VAL A 27 -6.93 3.65 8.08
CA VAL A 27 -5.63 3.39 8.71
C VAL A 27 -4.72 2.71 7.70
N TYR A 28 -3.72 3.45 7.23
CA TYR A 28 -2.71 2.93 6.30
C TYR A 28 -1.69 2.07 7.01
N CYS A 29 -1.16 1.08 6.29
CA CYS A 29 0.05 0.39 6.72
C CYS A 29 1.17 1.41 6.94
N LYS A 30 1.83 1.33 8.10
CA LYS A 30 2.95 2.20 8.42
C LYS A 30 4.17 1.86 7.57
N VAL A 31 4.67 2.83 6.80
CA VAL A 31 5.85 2.67 5.94
C VAL A 31 7.10 3.07 6.72
N GLU A 32 8.09 2.19 6.75
CA GLU A 32 9.42 2.47 7.31
C GLU A 32 10.36 3.09 6.28
N ARG A 33 10.33 2.58 5.05
CA ARG A 33 11.16 3.06 3.95
C ARG A 33 10.55 2.73 2.58
N CYS A 34 10.86 3.56 1.59
CA CYS A 34 10.51 3.35 0.18
C CYS A 34 11.79 3.19 -0.64
N ILE A 35 11.82 2.22 -1.55
CA ILE A 35 12.93 2.01 -2.49
C ILE A 35 12.43 2.29 -3.92
N ASN A 36 13.12 3.18 -4.62
CA ASN A 36 12.88 3.55 -6.02
C ASN A 36 11.42 3.94 -6.35
N SER A 37 10.64 4.42 -5.37
CA SER A 37 9.21 4.71 -5.57
C SER A 37 8.36 3.52 -6.01
N GLU A 38 8.87 2.29 -5.86
CA GLU A 38 8.25 1.06 -6.37
C GLU A 38 7.98 0.03 -5.25
N ILE A 39 8.76 0.07 -4.17
CA ILE A 39 8.68 -0.94 -3.11
C ILE A 39 8.63 -0.25 -1.75
N LEU A 40 7.57 -0.50 -0.99
CA LEU A 40 7.41 -0.01 0.37
C LEU A 40 7.76 -1.10 1.37
N PHE A 41 8.64 -0.80 2.31
CA PHE A 41 8.85 -1.62 3.50
C PHE A 41 7.95 -1.12 4.61
N LEU A 42 7.23 -2.05 5.23
CA LEU A 42 6.27 -1.77 6.29
C LEU A 42 6.87 -2.11 7.66
N ASP A 43 6.40 -1.40 8.68
CA ASP A 43 6.68 -1.71 10.08
C ASP A 43 6.12 -3.11 10.40
N SER A 44 7.01 -4.02 10.79
CA SER A 44 6.74 -5.47 10.89
C SER A 44 5.71 -5.84 11.96
N LYS A 45 5.27 -4.87 12.78
CA LYS A 45 4.31 -5.08 13.86
C LYS A 45 2.86 -5.15 13.39
N GLU A 46 2.56 -4.69 12.18
CA GLU A 46 1.19 -4.70 11.64
C GLU A 46 0.93 -5.98 10.82
N GLN A 47 0.25 -6.95 11.43
CA GLN A 47 -0.35 -8.07 10.71
C GLN A 47 -1.68 -7.66 10.08
N LEU A 48 -1.62 -6.88 9.00
CA LEU A 48 -2.79 -6.61 8.18
C LEU A 48 -2.90 -7.72 7.11
N SER A 49 -4.04 -8.41 7.04
CA SER A 49 -4.29 -9.32 5.93
C SER A 49 -4.43 -8.50 4.64
N CYS A 50 -3.42 -8.58 3.77
CA CYS A 50 -3.40 -7.89 2.49
C CYS A 50 -2.71 -8.76 1.43
N ASN A 51 -3.39 -9.00 0.30
CA ASN A 51 -2.88 -9.82 -0.80
C ASN A 51 -1.66 -9.23 -1.53
N TYR A 52 -1.34 -7.96 -1.26
CA TYR A 52 -0.18 -7.27 -1.82
C TYR A 52 0.99 -7.17 -0.83
N GLN A 53 0.83 -7.72 0.37
CA GLN A 53 1.88 -7.79 1.38
C GLN A 53 2.66 -9.09 1.23
N LEU A 54 3.98 -9.00 1.34
CA LEU A 54 4.91 -10.12 1.22
C LEU A 54 5.94 -10.05 2.35
N ALA A 55 6.17 -11.19 3.02
CA ALA A 55 7.24 -11.30 4.00
C ALA A 55 8.62 -11.32 3.31
N PHE A 56 9.59 -10.57 3.85
CA PHE A 56 10.96 -10.53 3.36
C PHE A 56 11.95 -10.49 4.53
N GLY A 57 12.56 -11.64 4.85
CA GLY A 57 13.38 -11.76 6.06
C GLY A 57 12.58 -11.39 7.31
N ASN A 58 13.09 -10.43 8.08
CA ASN A 58 12.44 -9.95 9.31
C ASN A 58 11.50 -8.75 9.09
N CYS A 59 11.23 -8.35 7.84
CA CYS A 59 10.38 -7.21 7.51
C CYS A 59 9.23 -7.61 6.58
N GLN A 60 8.30 -6.67 6.38
CA GLN A 60 7.16 -6.82 5.49
C GLN A 60 7.30 -5.84 4.34
N ILE A 61 6.96 -6.28 3.12
CA ILE A 61 6.99 -5.45 1.92
C ILE A 61 5.58 -5.31 1.39
N CYS A 62 5.19 -4.09 1.01
CA CYS A 62 3.97 -3.81 0.27
C CYS A 62 4.28 -3.56 -1.21
N ARG A 63 3.55 -4.27 -2.07
CA ARG A 63 3.59 -4.13 -3.54
C ARG A 63 2.25 -3.69 -4.13
N CYS A 64 1.37 -3.12 -3.29
CA CYS A 64 0.05 -2.65 -3.74
C CYS A 64 0.26 -1.41 -4.62
N PRO A 65 -0.12 -1.44 -5.92
CA PRO A 65 0.11 -0.30 -6.81
C PRO A 65 -0.57 0.97 -6.28
N VAL A 66 -1.81 0.87 -5.79
CA VAL A 66 -2.52 2.00 -5.16
C VAL A 66 -1.79 2.51 -3.91
N ARG A 67 -1.31 1.63 -3.02
CA ARG A 67 -0.62 2.08 -1.79
C ARG A 67 0.71 2.78 -2.09
N ILE A 68 1.44 2.29 -3.09
CA ILE A 68 2.68 2.90 -3.59
C ILE A 68 2.39 4.29 -4.14
N GLU A 69 1.38 4.42 -4.99
CA GLU A 69 1.00 5.71 -5.58
C GLU A 69 0.53 6.71 -4.53
N ILE A 70 -0.24 6.26 -3.52
CA ILE A 70 -0.63 7.10 -2.38
C ILE A 70 0.62 7.60 -1.63
N PHE A 71 1.56 6.71 -1.32
CA PHE A 71 2.80 7.10 -0.63
C PHE A 71 3.60 8.11 -1.46
N ASN A 72 3.78 7.85 -2.76
CA ASN A 72 4.56 8.72 -3.64
C ASN A 72 3.94 10.11 -3.82
N LYS A 73 2.60 10.21 -3.89
CA LYS A 73 1.90 11.49 -4.09
C LYS A 73 1.69 12.29 -2.80
N TYR A 74 1.37 11.60 -1.71
CA TYR A 74 0.88 12.24 -0.49
C TYR A 74 1.79 12.03 0.72
N ASN A 75 2.82 11.17 0.61
CA ASN A 75 3.76 10.84 1.69
C ASN A 75 3.08 10.31 2.97
N ILE A 76 1.99 9.56 2.78
CA ILE A 76 1.21 8.85 3.81
C ILE A 76 1.60 7.38 3.77
#